data_AF-A0A4P7Z823-F1
#
_entry.id   AF-A0A4P7Z823-F1
#
_cell.length_a   1.000
_cell.length_b   1.000
_cell.length_c   1.000
_cell.angle_alpha   90.00
_cell.angle_beta   90.00
_cell.angle_gamma   90.00
#
_symmetry.space_group_name_H-M   'P 1'
#
loop_
_entity.id
_entity.type
_entity.pdbx_description
1 polymer ?
#
loop_
_entity_poly.entity_id
_entity_poly.type
_entity_poly.pdbx_seq_one_letter_code
_entity_poly.pdbx_strand_id
1 'polypeptide(L)' 'MIGAVNTKKINASSAAHIALLDQFIRLTQDTIVEQDDAFVRDSLVDLLANLRNERADYAEIIGASALNRAA' A
#
# COMPACT_ATOMS: atom_id res chain seq x y z
N MET A 1 -24.20 -10.14 -13.05
CA MET A 1 -24.08 -10.15 -11.56
C MET A 1 -22.69 -10.63 -11.08
N ILE A 2 -22.06 -11.65 -11.71
CA ILE A 2 -20.74 -12.18 -11.31
C ILE A 2 -19.60 -11.14 -11.37
N GLY A 3 -19.57 -10.27 -12.39
CA GLY A 3 -18.54 -9.22 -12.52
C GLY A 3 -18.50 -8.24 -11.34
N ALA A 4 -19.66 -7.75 -10.90
CA ALA A 4 -19.78 -6.82 -9.77
C ALA A 4 -19.36 -7.44 -8.42
N VAL A 5 -19.61 -8.74 -8.24
CA VAL A 5 -19.18 -9.48 -7.04
C VAL A 5 -17.66 -9.62 -7.01
N ASN A 6 -17.02 -9.84 -8.16
CA ASN A 6 -15.56 -9.90 -8.24
C ASN A 6 -14.91 -8.55 -7.95
N THR A 7 -15.44 -7.45 -8.51
CA THR A 7 -14.92 -6.09 -8.20
C THR A 7 -15.03 -5.76 -6.71
N LYS A 8 -16.13 -6.14 -6.04
CA LYS A 8 -16.30 -5.92 -4.60
C LYS A 8 -15.25 -6.68 -3.78
N LYS A 9 -14.94 -7.92 -4.16
CA LYS A 9 -13.92 -8.74 -3.49
C LYS A 9 -12.50 -8.21 -3.72
N ILE A 10 -12.19 -7.78 -4.96
CA ILE A 10 -10.91 -7.13 -5.29
C ILE A 10 -10.72 -5.89 -4.43
N ASN A 11 -11.69 -4.97 -4.41
CA ASN A 11 -11.59 -3.74 -3.62
C ASN A 11 -11.43 -4.01 -2.11
N ALA A 12 -12.15 -5.00 -1.57
CA ALA A 12 -12.03 -5.38 -0.16
C ALA A 12 -10.62 -5.94 0.16
N SER A 13 -10.09 -6.78 -0.72
CA SER A 13 -8.72 -7.32 -0.58
C SER A 13 -7.68 -6.21 -0.68
N SER A 14 -7.77 -5.34 -1.68
CA SER A 14 -6.86 -4.20 -1.86
C SER A 14 -6.90 -3.25 -0.65
N ALA A 15 -8.08 -2.98 -0.09
CA ALA A 15 -8.21 -2.15 1.10
C ALA A 15 -7.53 -2.79 2.34
N ALA A 16 -7.64 -4.11 2.50
CA ALA A 16 -6.94 -4.82 3.57
C ALA A 16 -5.41 -4.73 3.41
N HIS A 17 -4.89 -4.84 2.17
CA HIS A 17 -3.46 -4.69 1.90
C HIS A 17 -2.98 -3.25 2.17
N ILE A 18 -3.73 -2.23 1.75
CA ILE A 18 -3.42 -0.83 2.06
C ILE A 18 -3.35 -0.60 3.58
N ALA A 19 -4.29 -1.15 4.35
CA ALA A 19 -4.30 -0.99 5.80
C ALA A 19 -3.08 -1.64 6.49
N LEU A 20 -2.57 -2.75 5.95
CA LEU A 20 -1.34 -3.38 6.42
C LEU A 20 -0.11 -2.55 6.01
N LEU A 21 -0.04 -2.13 4.75
CA LEU A 21 1.05 -1.29 4.25
C LEU A 21 1.13 0.03 5.01
N ASP A 22 0.00 0.65 5.36
CA ASP A 22 -0.04 1.86 6.19
C ASP A 22 0.60 1.65 7.57
N GLN A 23 0.42 0.46 8.17
CA GLN A 23 1.06 0.12 9.44
C GLN A 23 2.57 -0.11 9.27
N PHE A 24 2.98 -0.87 8.24
CA PHE A 24 4.39 -1.09 7.96
C PHE A 24 5.12 0.20 7.62
N ILE A 25 4.52 1.08 6.82
CA ILE A 25 5.08 2.40 6.49
C ILE A 25 5.35 3.20 7.77
N ARG A 26 4.37 3.28 8.68
CA ARG A 26 4.56 3.98 9.96
C ARG A 26 5.68 3.37 10.78
N LEU A 27 5.67 2.04 10.94
CA LEU A 27 6.72 1.32 11.67
C LEU A 27 8.11 1.57 11.07
N THR A 28 8.24 1.51 9.74
CA THR A 28 9.51 1.78 9.06
C THR A 28 9.97 3.22 9.25
N GLN A 29 9.05 4.20 9.20
CA GLN A 29 9.36 5.61 9.46
C GLN A 29 9.85 5.82 10.89
N ASP A 30 9.18 5.25 11.88
CA ASP A 30 9.57 5.34 13.29
C ASP A 30 10.96 4.70 13.49
N THR A 31 11.18 3.54 12.88
CA THR A 31 12.47 2.82 12.95
C THR A 31 13.62 3.62 12.30
N ILE A 32 13.36 4.33 11.20
CA ILE A 32 14.36 5.21 10.56
C ILE A 32 14.83 6.32 11.52
N VAL A 33 13.89 6.91 12.26
CA VAL A 33 14.18 8.01 13.19
C VAL A 33 15.06 7.54 14.35
N GLU A 34 14.83 6.32 14.83
CA GLU A 34 15.56 5.72 15.95
C GLU A 34 16.89 5.06 15.54
N GLN A 35 17.21 4.99 14.25
CA GLN A 35 18.39 4.27 13.78
C GLN A 35 19.66 5.14 13.78
N ASP A 36 20.68 4.69 14.49
CA ASP A 36 21.99 5.35 14.56
C ASP A 36 22.91 4.92 13.41
N ASP A 37 22.79 3.69 12.92
CA ASP A 37 23.59 3.17 11.82
C ASP A 37 23.15 3.79 10.46
N ALA A 38 24.07 4.48 9.80
CA ALA A 38 23.80 5.16 8.53
C ALA A 38 23.45 4.19 7.39
N PHE A 39 24.07 3.02 7.33
CA PHE A 39 23.80 2.01 6.30
C PHE A 39 22.43 1.39 6.50
N VAL A 40 22.07 1.05 7.74
CA VAL A 40 20.74 0.50 8.05
C VAL A 40 19.65 1.55 7.78
N ARG A 41 19.89 2.82 8.11
CA ARG A 41 18.97 3.91 7.81
C ARG A 41 18.69 4.04 6.31
N ASP A 42 19.72 3.96 5.48
CA ASP A 42 19.59 4.04 4.01
C ASP A 42 18.78 2.86 3.46
N SER A 43 19.09 1.64 3.91
CA SER A 43 18.31 0.44 3.59
C SER A 43 16.83 0.54 3.99
N LEU A 44 16.54 1.16 5.14
CA LEU A 44 15.15 1.41 5.57
C LEU A 44 14.45 2.49 4.73
N VAL A 45 15.18 3.48 4.22
CA VAL A 45 14.64 4.47 3.28
C VAL A 45 14.25 3.81 1.95
N ASP A 46 15.07 2.89 1.45
CA ASP A 46 14.75 2.07 0.27
C ASP A 46 13.52 1.18 0.51
N LEU A 47 13.45 0.52 1.67
CA LEU A 47 12.28 -0.26 2.07
C LEU A 47 11.01 0.62 2.11
N LEU A 48 11.10 1.80 2.70
CA LEU A 48 9.99 2.76 2.77
C LEU A 48 9.51 3.19 1.39
N ALA A 49 10.42 3.37 0.42
CA ALA A 49 10.06 3.67 -0.96
C ALA A 49 9.27 2.52 -1.60
N ASN A 50 9.73 1.28 -1.42
CA ASN A 50 9.04 0.09 -1.93
C ASN A 50 7.63 -0.06 -1.34
N LEU A 51 7.48 0.11 -0.02
CA LEU A 51 6.18 0.04 0.64
C LEU A 51 5.19 1.11 0.13
N ARG A 52 5.69 2.33 -0.12
CA ARG A 52 4.87 3.43 -0.67
C ARG A 52 4.43 3.16 -2.10
N ASN A 53 5.30 2.59 -2.92
CA ASN A 53 4.99 2.20 -4.30
C ASN A 53 3.91 1.11 -4.31
N GLU A 54 4.10 0.04 -3.53
CA GLU A 54 3.11 -1.05 -3.47
C GLU A 54 1.75 -0.55 -2.95
N ARG A 55 1.75 0.38 -1.99
CA ARG A 55 0.51 1.02 -1.51
C ARG A 55 -0.18 1.82 -2.62
N ALA A 56 0.58 2.54 -3.43
CA ALA A 56 0.06 3.32 -4.55
C ALA A 56 -0.59 2.41 -5.60
N ASP A 57 0.02 1.26 -5.91
CA ASP A 57 -0.53 0.28 -6.84
C ASP A 57 -1.90 -0.25 -6.40
N TYR A 58 -2.07 -0.58 -5.11
CA TYR A 58 -3.38 -0.99 -4.58
C TYR A 58 -4.41 0.15 -4.62
N ALA A 59 -3.99 1.41 -4.41
CA ALA A 59 -4.88 2.56 -4.53
C ALA A 59 -5.33 2.76 -5.98
N GLU A 60 -4.46 2.54 -6.96
CA GLU A 60 -4.79 2.57 -8.38
C GLU A 60 -5.82 1.49 -8.73
N ILE A 61 -5.66 0.26 -8.23
CA ILE A 61 -6.64 -0.83 -8.45
C ILE A 61 -8.03 -0.44 -7.96
N ILE A 62 -8.13 0.19 -6.77
CA ILE A 62 -9.41 0.67 -6.22
C ILE A 62 -9.97 1.81 -7.08
N GLY A 63 -9.12 2.76 -7.49
CA GLY A 63 -9.51 3.91 -8.33
C GLY A 63 -10.02 3.50 -9.70
N ALA A 64 -9.30 2.64 -10.41
CA ALA A 64 -9.69 2.08 -11.70
C ALA A 64 -11.01 1.29 -11.59
N SER A 65 -11.18 0.53 -10.51
CA SER A 65 -12.44 -0.19 -10.23
C SER A 65 -13.63 0.75 -9.96
N ALA A 66 -13.40 1.95 -9.44
CA ALA A 66 -14.44 2.95 -9.25
C ALA A 66 -14.85 3.60 -10.58
N LEU A 67 -13.87 3.97 -11.42
CA LEU A 67 -14.10 4.54 -12.75
C LEU A 67 -14.89 3.57 -13.65
N ASN A 68 -14.52 2.28 -13.67
CA ASN A 68 -15.19 1.25 -14.47
C ASN A 68 -16.64 0.96 -14.03
N ARG A 69 -17.08 1.40 -12.84
CA ARG A 69 -18.48 1.28 -12.41
C ARG A 69 -19.32 2.51 -12.74
N ALA A 70 -18.69 3.64 -13.06
CA ALA A 70 -19.37 4.91 -13.37
C ALA A 70 -19.55 5.15 -14.87
N ALA A 71 -18.83 4.41 -15.72
CA ALA A 71 -19.00 4.34 -17.17
C ALA A 71 -20.05 3.30 -17.58
#